data_AF-W9UXF1-F1
#
_entry.id   AF-W9UXF1-F1
#
_cell.length_a   1.000
_cell.length_b   1.000
_cell.length_c   1.000
_cell.angle_alpha   90.00
_cell.angle_beta   90.00
_cell.angle_gamma   90.00
#
_symmetry.space_group_name_H-M   'P 1'
#
loop_
_entity.id
_entity.type
_entity.pdbx_description
1 polymer ?
#
loop_
_entity_poly.entity_id
_entity_poly.type
_entity_poly.pdbx_seq_one_letter_code
_entity_poly.pdbx_strand_id
1 'polypeptide(L)'
;MIKKSTANVVAFLLISTASAFSHAENSTEALEELNSSLSMMTFSHTLTLPFDHPLYALYAEVGFEPLWTSKDKLLELVHELEALQFDGLDPRRYHIEELYLRIHQTEQTQTMNEDLELLATASMLKALSHLMYGKLKADEIEPMWRYERKRPIDQRHQALLIKHRSNISAAFEHARPDFPLYQQLRSGYQALLAELKLHEWPFISEERPSIRLGDRDPRVVLIRERLRPSVDHPDPDLYDEALADAVIEFQKSFLLTTDGIVGPATLKALNMSPADKLNQIQVNLERMRWLANEMEAEMVLVDIAGAKLVYYDEALPVWETRTQVGRPARPTPLMKSRITHFTFNPTWTIPPTILRQDKLPEIRRDISYLQRNNIRVIDSSGAELQASEVDWNNPGGIMLRQDSGPANALGQVVIRFPNSEAIYLHDTPSKRLFDRDQRAFSSGCVRVENALDLVSILMESTQTPEAQQIDSLLNSRQTRNVSLRSSVPVLLGYWTAEADENGHIIFRPDIYNHDQRILTALNAH
;
A
#
# COMPACT_ATOMS: atom_id res chain seq x y z
N MET A 1 -59.41 2.19 -27.06
CA MET A 1 -59.57 3.66 -27.15
C MET A 1 -58.18 4.28 -27.07
N ILE A 2 -57.76 5.00 -28.13
CA ILE A 2 -56.68 6.01 -28.20
C ILE A 2 -55.26 5.46 -27.85
N LYS A 3 -54.29 5.12 -28.72
CA LYS A 3 -53.71 5.68 -29.96
C LYS A 3 -53.47 7.21 -29.99
N LYS A 4 -52.16 7.56 -30.02
CA LYS A 4 -51.50 8.83 -30.42
C LYS A 4 -51.18 9.82 -29.29
N SER A 5 -49.90 9.92 -28.94
CA SER A 5 -49.29 11.10 -28.30
C SER A 5 -47.88 11.33 -28.89
N THR A 6 -47.85 11.59 -30.20
CA THR A 6 -46.73 12.17 -30.94
C THR A 6 -47.34 13.19 -31.89
N ALA A 7 -47.74 14.36 -31.37
CA ALA A 7 -48.28 15.45 -32.19
C ALA A 7 -48.25 16.85 -31.53
N ASN A 8 -47.93 17.00 -30.24
CA ASN A 8 -48.18 18.28 -29.54
C ASN A 8 -46.95 19.20 -29.34
N VAL A 9 -45.79 18.90 -29.91
CA VAL A 9 -44.65 19.84 -29.92
C VAL A 9 -44.49 20.53 -31.29
N VAL A 10 -45.10 20.01 -32.35
CA VAL A 10 -45.01 20.59 -33.71
C VAL A 10 -46.11 21.64 -33.99
N ALA A 11 -47.18 21.67 -33.20
CA ALA A 11 -48.30 22.61 -33.42
C ALA A 11 -48.09 24.02 -32.83
N PHE A 12 -47.16 24.20 -31.88
CA PHE A 12 -46.89 25.52 -31.29
C PHE A 12 -45.87 26.35 -32.09
N LEU A 13 -45.14 25.72 -33.02
CA LEU A 13 -44.17 26.37 -33.91
C LEU A 13 -44.73 26.75 -35.29
N LEU A 14 -46.00 26.40 -35.58
CA LEU A 14 -46.68 26.70 -36.85
C LEU A 14 -47.74 27.80 -36.76
N ILE A 15 -47.94 28.42 -35.58
CA ILE A 15 -48.88 29.54 -35.39
C ILE A 15 -48.16 30.88 -35.14
N SER A 16 -46.88 30.88 -34.76
CA SER A 16 -46.09 32.12 -34.67
C SER A 16 -45.54 32.61 -36.02
N THR A 17 -45.53 31.77 -37.07
CA THR A 17 -45.05 32.16 -38.41
C THR A 17 -46.16 32.70 -39.34
N ALA A 18 -47.43 32.59 -38.96
CA ALA A 18 -48.55 33.09 -39.76
C ALA A 18 -48.98 34.53 -39.40
N SER A 19 -48.37 35.14 -38.38
CA SER A 19 -48.68 36.53 -37.96
C SER A 19 -47.65 37.55 -38.43
N ALA A 20 -46.55 37.10 -39.05
CA ALA A 20 -45.47 37.96 -39.56
C ALA A 20 -45.61 38.26 -41.08
N PHE A 21 -46.67 37.79 -41.73
CA PHE A 21 -46.90 37.99 -43.17
C PHE A 21 -47.86 39.14 -43.52
N SER A 22 -47.95 40.15 -42.66
CA SER A 22 -48.55 41.43 -43.04
C SER A 22 -47.79 42.59 -42.42
N HIS A 23 -46.86 43.15 -43.20
CA HIS A 23 -45.97 44.30 -42.93
C HIS A 23 -44.52 43.92 -42.56
N ALA A 24 -43.75 43.50 -43.57
CA ALA A 24 -42.29 43.60 -43.55
C ALA A 24 -41.80 43.80 -44.98
N GLU A 25 -41.77 45.05 -45.44
CA GLU A 25 -40.97 45.47 -46.59
C GLU A 25 -39.49 45.49 -46.15
N ASN A 26 -38.85 44.33 -46.08
CA ASN A 26 -37.41 44.14 -46.27
C ASN A 26 -37.06 42.67 -46.07
N SER A 27 -36.72 42.01 -47.17
CA SER A 27 -36.32 40.60 -47.22
C SER A 27 -35.00 40.31 -46.51
N THR A 28 -34.28 41.32 -46.02
CA THR A 28 -33.00 41.20 -45.32
C THR A 28 -33.12 40.96 -43.82
N GLU A 29 -34.08 41.59 -43.13
CA GLU A 29 -34.26 41.41 -41.67
C GLU A 29 -34.84 40.02 -41.35
N ALA A 30 -35.76 39.50 -42.17
CA ALA A 30 -36.29 38.15 -42.00
C ALA A 30 -35.22 37.06 -42.25
N LEU A 31 -34.22 37.32 -43.11
CA LEU A 31 -33.09 36.44 -43.34
C LEU A 31 -32.04 36.51 -42.22
N GLU A 32 -31.84 37.68 -41.61
CA GLU A 32 -30.98 37.83 -40.42
C GLU A 32 -31.61 37.21 -39.17
N GLU A 33 -32.93 37.30 -38.99
CA GLU A 33 -33.63 36.65 -37.88
C GLU A 33 -33.63 35.11 -38.04
N LEU A 34 -33.80 34.59 -39.27
CA LEU A 34 -33.63 33.17 -39.59
C LEU A 34 -32.18 32.70 -39.42
N ASN A 35 -31.17 33.51 -39.81
CA ASN A 35 -29.76 33.17 -39.57
C ASN A 35 -29.38 33.24 -38.09
N SER A 36 -29.95 34.16 -37.30
CA SER A 36 -29.71 34.23 -35.86
C SER A 36 -30.36 33.08 -35.09
N SER A 37 -31.51 32.58 -35.57
CA SER A 37 -32.19 31.41 -35.00
C SER A 37 -31.64 30.08 -35.51
N LEU A 38 -31.05 30.03 -36.71
CA LEU A 38 -30.22 28.91 -37.19
C LEU A 38 -28.83 28.87 -36.53
N SER A 39 -28.31 30.00 -36.05
CA SER A 39 -27.07 30.08 -35.24
C SER A 39 -27.23 29.56 -33.81
N MET A 40 -28.46 29.21 -33.39
CA MET A 40 -28.78 28.58 -32.10
C MET A 40 -29.09 27.07 -32.25
N MET A 41 -28.83 26.47 -33.42
CA MET A 41 -28.67 25.01 -33.49
C MET A 41 -27.26 24.66 -33.04
N THR A 42 -27.08 24.53 -31.72
CA THR A 42 -26.02 23.67 -31.21
C THR A 42 -26.19 22.32 -31.90
N PHE A 43 -25.27 21.95 -32.80
CA PHE A 43 -25.16 20.57 -33.25
C PHE A 43 -24.81 19.74 -32.00
N SER A 44 -25.81 19.33 -31.23
CA SER A 44 -25.70 18.25 -30.26
C SER A 44 -25.52 16.99 -31.12
N HIS A 45 -24.25 16.69 -31.42
CA HIS A 45 -23.88 15.46 -32.08
C HIS A 45 -23.87 14.39 -30.99
N THR A 46 -25.00 13.70 -30.79
CA THR A 46 -25.08 12.55 -29.90
C THR A 46 -24.25 11.40 -30.48
N LEU A 47 -23.37 10.84 -29.65
CA LEU A 47 -22.53 9.69 -30.02
C LEU A 47 -23.42 8.46 -30.26
N THR A 48 -23.15 7.69 -31.32
CA THR A 48 -23.86 6.43 -31.59
C THR A 48 -22.97 5.24 -31.30
N LEU A 49 -23.30 4.44 -30.28
CA LEU A 49 -22.56 3.23 -29.91
C LEU A 49 -23.44 1.97 -29.97
N PRO A 50 -22.90 0.82 -30.42
CA PRO A 50 -23.61 -0.44 -30.34
C PRO A 50 -23.72 -0.92 -28.88
N PHE A 51 -24.78 -1.67 -28.57
CA PHE A 51 -25.10 -2.11 -27.19
C PHE A 51 -24.00 -2.97 -26.52
N ASP A 52 -23.19 -3.66 -27.32
CA ASP A 52 -22.08 -4.49 -26.87
C ASP A 52 -20.77 -3.70 -26.70
N HIS A 53 -20.76 -2.40 -27.01
CA HIS A 53 -19.59 -1.56 -26.82
C HIS A 53 -19.26 -1.40 -25.32
N PRO A 54 -18.00 -1.55 -24.89
CA PRO A 54 -17.61 -1.47 -23.47
C PRO A 54 -17.98 -0.14 -22.79
N LEU A 55 -18.06 0.95 -23.56
CA LEU A 55 -18.43 2.28 -23.06
C LEU A 55 -19.93 2.60 -23.22
N TYR A 56 -20.74 1.68 -23.75
CA TYR A 56 -22.17 1.94 -23.99
C TYR A 56 -22.89 2.37 -22.72
N ALA A 57 -22.69 1.63 -21.61
CA ALA A 57 -23.36 1.93 -20.35
C ALA A 57 -23.00 3.33 -19.80
N LEU A 58 -21.72 3.72 -19.90
CA LEU A 58 -21.24 5.04 -19.49
C LEU A 58 -21.90 6.15 -20.33
N TYR A 59 -21.87 6.02 -21.65
CA TYR A 59 -22.46 7.04 -22.54
C TYR A 59 -23.98 7.09 -22.42
N ALA A 60 -24.65 5.95 -22.19
CA ALA A 60 -26.08 5.93 -21.91
C ALA A 60 -26.42 6.72 -20.63
N GLU A 61 -25.57 6.67 -19.59
CA GLU A 61 -25.76 7.42 -18.34
C GLU A 61 -25.65 8.94 -18.54
N VAL A 62 -24.77 9.38 -19.46
CA VAL A 62 -24.62 10.81 -19.80
C VAL A 62 -25.47 11.24 -21.01
N GLY A 63 -26.42 10.42 -21.44
CA GLY A 63 -27.34 10.75 -22.54
C GLY A 63 -26.69 10.80 -23.92
N PHE A 64 -25.56 10.11 -24.10
CA PHE A 64 -24.72 10.11 -25.31
C PHE A 64 -24.15 11.48 -25.69
N GLU A 65 -24.15 12.44 -24.75
CA GLU A 65 -23.48 13.72 -24.92
C GLU A 65 -21.95 13.52 -24.89
N PRO A 66 -21.21 14.13 -25.84
CA PRO A 66 -19.75 14.07 -25.84
C PRO A 66 -19.17 14.73 -24.56
N LEU A 67 -18.20 14.05 -23.97
CA LEU A 67 -17.48 14.45 -22.76
C LEU A 67 -16.29 15.36 -23.11
N TRP A 68 -15.69 15.21 -24.29
CA TRP A 68 -14.43 15.86 -24.70
C TRP A 68 -14.64 17.01 -25.70
N THR A 69 -15.56 17.91 -25.37
CA THR A 69 -15.99 19.01 -26.27
C THR A 69 -15.03 20.20 -26.37
N SER A 70 -13.94 20.23 -25.59
CA SER A 70 -12.96 21.31 -25.58
C SER A 70 -11.54 20.78 -25.73
N LYS A 71 -10.73 21.47 -26.56
CA LYS A 71 -9.30 21.21 -26.70
C LYS A 71 -8.57 21.32 -25.37
N ASP A 72 -8.92 22.31 -24.54
CA ASP A 72 -8.27 22.54 -23.26
C ASP A 72 -8.47 21.35 -22.33
N LYS A 73 -9.67 20.74 -22.32
CA LYS A 73 -9.95 19.53 -21.53
C LYS A 73 -9.15 18.32 -22.02
N LEU A 74 -9.00 18.19 -23.34
CA LEU A 74 -8.19 17.12 -23.94
C LEU A 74 -6.71 17.30 -23.60
N LEU A 75 -6.18 18.53 -23.63
CA LEU A 75 -4.82 18.82 -23.20
C LEU A 75 -4.63 18.63 -21.69
N GLU A 76 -5.62 18.99 -20.87
CA GLU A 76 -5.64 18.71 -19.43
C GLU A 76 -5.60 17.20 -19.16
N LEU A 77 -6.38 16.40 -19.89
CA LEU A 77 -6.30 14.94 -19.80
C LEU A 77 -4.90 14.45 -20.12
N VAL A 78 -4.30 14.92 -21.22
CA VAL A 78 -2.96 14.46 -21.61
C VAL A 78 -1.92 14.84 -20.54
N HIS A 79 -2.02 16.04 -19.95
CA HIS A 79 -1.17 16.44 -18.83
C HIS A 79 -1.31 15.51 -17.61
N GLU A 80 -2.54 15.16 -17.22
CA GLU A 80 -2.79 14.23 -16.12
C GLU A 80 -2.27 12.81 -16.43
N LEU A 81 -2.38 12.36 -17.69
CA LEU A 81 -1.83 11.08 -18.13
C LEU A 81 -0.29 11.06 -18.11
N GLU A 82 0.36 12.18 -18.45
CA GLU A 82 1.82 12.34 -18.30
C GLU A 82 2.24 12.31 -16.83
N ALA A 83 1.46 12.95 -15.95
CA ALA A 83 1.72 12.99 -14.51
C ALA A 83 1.63 11.63 -13.82
N LEU A 84 1.02 10.61 -14.45
CA LEU A 84 1.01 9.22 -13.97
C LEU A 84 2.41 8.63 -13.78
N GLN A 85 3.44 9.18 -14.43
CA GLN A 85 4.83 8.78 -14.17
C GLN A 85 5.21 8.93 -12.70
N PHE A 86 4.67 9.93 -12.00
CA PHE A 86 4.92 10.16 -10.57
C PHE A 86 4.19 9.16 -9.68
N ASP A 87 3.10 8.58 -10.18
CA ASP A 87 2.39 7.46 -9.57
C ASP A 87 3.07 6.10 -9.85
N GLY A 88 4.26 6.11 -10.47
CA GLY A 88 5.00 4.90 -10.83
C GLY A 88 4.39 4.14 -12.03
N LEU A 89 3.57 4.81 -12.84
CA LEU A 89 2.90 4.22 -14.00
C LEU A 89 3.52 4.76 -15.29
N ASP A 90 3.67 3.93 -16.31
CA ASP A 90 4.23 4.36 -17.60
C ASP A 90 3.18 5.12 -18.44
N PRO A 91 3.32 6.44 -18.69
CA PRO A 91 2.35 7.23 -19.45
C PRO A 91 2.09 6.70 -20.87
N ARG A 92 3.08 6.03 -21.48
CA ARG A 92 2.97 5.47 -22.85
C ARG A 92 1.88 4.40 -22.94
N ARG A 93 1.47 3.81 -21.81
CA ARG A 93 0.39 2.80 -21.74
C ARG A 93 -1.02 3.40 -21.81
N TYR A 94 -1.15 4.73 -21.89
CA TYR A 94 -2.43 5.46 -21.92
C TYR A 94 -2.63 6.27 -23.21
N HIS A 95 -1.95 5.87 -24.30
CA HIS A 95 -2.17 6.41 -25.64
C HIS A 95 -1.91 7.93 -25.79
N ILE A 96 -1.01 8.50 -24.98
CA ILE A 96 -0.71 9.94 -24.98
C ILE A 96 -0.29 10.46 -26.37
N GLU A 97 0.53 9.71 -27.12
CA GLU A 97 1.01 10.11 -28.44
C GLU A 97 -0.14 10.18 -29.46
N GLU A 98 -1.01 9.17 -29.46
CA GLU A 98 -2.18 9.11 -30.34
C GLU A 98 -3.20 10.21 -29.99
N LEU A 99 -3.40 10.49 -28.70
CA LEU A 99 -4.24 11.60 -28.25
C LEU A 99 -3.71 12.93 -28.78
N TYR A 100 -2.41 13.22 -28.62
CA TYR A 100 -1.80 14.43 -29.15
C TYR A 100 -2.01 14.53 -30.67
N LEU A 101 -1.73 13.48 -31.44
CA LEU A 101 -1.91 13.48 -32.89
C LEU A 101 -3.35 13.79 -33.30
N ARG A 102 -4.34 13.13 -32.68
CA ARG A 102 -5.76 13.32 -33.00
C ARG A 102 -6.30 14.68 -32.56
N ILE A 103 -5.82 15.22 -31.44
CA ILE A 103 -6.18 16.58 -31.00
C ILE A 103 -5.77 17.59 -32.08
N HIS A 104 -4.55 17.51 -32.59
CA HIS A 104 -4.06 18.42 -33.64
C HIS A 104 -4.79 18.26 -34.98
N GLN A 105 -5.18 17.03 -35.35
CA GLN A 105 -5.95 16.79 -36.59
C GLN A 105 -7.39 17.32 -36.52
N THR A 106 -8.00 17.27 -35.34
CA THR A 106 -9.39 17.73 -35.15
C THR A 106 -9.51 19.25 -35.30
N GLU A 107 -8.47 20.01 -34.95
CA GLU A 107 -8.40 21.46 -35.21
C GLU A 107 -8.51 21.83 -36.69
N GLN A 108 -8.04 20.94 -37.57
CA GLN A 108 -8.01 21.19 -39.01
C GLN A 108 -9.35 20.88 -39.69
N THR A 109 -10.18 20.04 -39.08
CA THR A 109 -11.38 19.48 -39.72
C THR A 109 -12.69 20.06 -39.18
N GLN A 110 -12.70 20.70 -38.01
CA GLN A 110 -13.88 21.31 -37.36
C GLN A 110 -15.08 20.35 -37.18
N THR A 111 -14.86 19.04 -37.30
CA THR A 111 -15.86 17.99 -37.10
C THR A 111 -15.55 17.20 -35.83
N MET A 112 -16.58 16.76 -35.11
CA MET A 112 -16.40 15.87 -33.96
C MET A 112 -15.73 14.56 -34.38
N ASN A 113 -14.67 14.18 -33.67
CA ASN A 113 -13.91 12.97 -33.94
C ASN A 113 -14.32 11.89 -32.93
N GLU A 114 -15.25 11.01 -33.32
CA GLU A 114 -15.79 9.95 -32.46
C GLU A 114 -14.69 9.03 -31.92
N ASP A 115 -13.66 8.73 -32.72
CA ASP A 115 -12.53 7.93 -32.25
C ASP A 115 -11.73 8.66 -31.15
N LEU A 116 -11.54 9.98 -31.26
CA LEU A 116 -10.86 10.77 -30.23
C LEU A 116 -11.69 10.79 -28.93
N GLU A 117 -13.01 10.95 -29.04
CA GLU A 117 -13.95 10.90 -27.92
C GLU A 117 -13.85 9.56 -27.15
N LEU A 118 -13.87 8.45 -27.88
CA LEU A 118 -13.74 7.10 -27.32
C LEU A 118 -12.35 6.83 -26.76
N LEU A 119 -11.29 7.24 -27.46
CA LEU A 119 -9.90 7.07 -27.03
C LEU A 119 -9.62 7.82 -25.72
N ALA A 120 -10.02 9.09 -25.64
CA ALA A 120 -9.84 9.91 -24.45
C ALA A 120 -10.59 9.32 -23.25
N THR A 121 -11.82 8.86 -23.47
CA THR A 121 -12.63 8.21 -22.42
C THR A 121 -12.00 6.91 -21.94
N ALA A 122 -11.56 6.04 -22.86
CA ALA A 122 -10.92 4.78 -22.52
C ALA A 122 -9.59 5.00 -21.78
N SER A 123 -8.77 5.96 -22.21
CA SER A 123 -7.51 6.32 -21.56
C SER A 123 -7.75 6.84 -20.14
N MET A 124 -8.72 7.75 -19.95
CA MET A 124 -9.06 8.28 -18.62
C MET A 124 -9.58 7.16 -17.71
N LEU A 125 -10.54 6.35 -18.14
CA LEU A 125 -11.08 5.27 -17.30
C LEU A 125 -10.01 4.26 -16.89
N LYS A 126 -9.09 3.91 -17.81
CA LYS A 126 -7.96 3.05 -17.51
C LYS A 126 -7.03 3.68 -16.47
N ALA A 127 -6.72 4.97 -16.60
CA ALA A 127 -5.90 5.71 -15.64
C ALA A 127 -6.56 5.77 -14.26
N LEU A 128 -7.82 6.19 -14.18
CA LEU A 128 -8.57 6.26 -12.92
C LEU A 128 -8.65 4.87 -12.26
N SER A 129 -8.94 3.83 -13.04
CA SER A 129 -8.95 2.44 -12.53
C SER A 129 -7.58 2.05 -11.96
N HIS A 130 -6.48 2.32 -12.68
CA HIS A 130 -5.15 1.99 -12.21
C HIS A 130 -4.75 2.80 -10.97
N LEU A 131 -5.13 4.07 -10.87
CA LEU A 131 -4.88 4.90 -9.68
C LEU A 131 -5.66 4.39 -8.47
N MET A 132 -6.91 3.97 -8.66
CA MET A 132 -7.76 3.50 -7.58
C MET A 132 -7.43 2.09 -7.10
N TYR A 133 -7.11 1.18 -8.02
CA TYR A 133 -7.07 -0.27 -7.73
C TYR A 133 -5.69 -0.90 -7.93
N GLY A 134 -4.74 -0.15 -8.47
CA GLY A 134 -3.48 -0.68 -8.98
C GLY A 134 -3.58 -1.11 -10.44
N LYS A 135 -2.43 -1.11 -11.13
CA LYS A 135 -2.30 -1.63 -12.51
C LYS A 135 -2.41 -3.16 -12.53
N LEU A 136 -1.94 -3.81 -11.47
CA LEU A 136 -1.89 -5.26 -11.35
C LEU A 136 -3.00 -5.75 -10.42
N LYS A 137 -3.42 -7.00 -10.64
CA LYS A 137 -4.35 -7.67 -9.75
C LYS A 137 -3.61 -8.20 -8.52
N ALA A 138 -3.79 -7.53 -7.40
CA ALA A 138 -3.14 -7.87 -6.13
C ALA A 138 -3.21 -9.36 -5.78
N ASP A 139 -4.38 -10.01 -5.90
CA ASP A 139 -4.56 -11.41 -5.50
C ASP A 139 -3.82 -12.41 -6.42
N GLU A 140 -3.45 -12.03 -7.64
CA GLU A 140 -2.65 -12.85 -8.57
C GLU A 140 -1.14 -12.67 -8.32
N ILE A 141 -0.73 -11.43 -7.98
CA ILE A 141 0.68 -11.09 -7.82
C ILE A 141 1.16 -11.31 -6.40
N GLU A 142 0.45 -10.83 -5.37
CA GLU A 142 0.83 -10.91 -3.97
C GLU A 142 -0.33 -11.48 -3.13
N PRO A 143 -0.61 -12.80 -3.25
CA PRO A 143 -1.80 -13.39 -2.66
C PRO A 143 -1.82 -13.23 -1.14
N MET A 144 -2.95 -12.76 -0.64
CA MET A 144 -3.19 -12.50 0.76
C MET A 144 -4.29 -13.42 1.30
N TRP A 145 -4.06 -14.04 2.46
CA TRP A 145 -5.12 -14.82 3.11
C TRP A 145 -6.22 -13.89 3.64
N ARG A 146 -7.49 -14.22 3.41
CA ARG A 146 -8.62 -13.39 3.83
C ARG A 146 -9.63 -14.20 4.61
N TYR A 147 -10.05 -13.67 5.76
CA TYR A 147 -11.18 -14.23 6.50
C TYR A 147 -12.49 -14.03 5.73
N GLU A 148 -12.71 -12.81 5.21
CA GLU A 148 -13.86 -12.46 4.40
C GLU A 148 -13.51 -12.54 2.90
N ARG A 149 -14.22 -13.40 2.16
CA ARG A 149 -13.85 -13.75 0.77
C ARG A 149 -14.43 -12.83 -0.32
N LYS A 150 -15.38 -11.95 0.01
CA LYS A 150 -16.08 -11.14 -1.01
C LYS A 150 -15.54 -9.72 -1.03
N ARG A 151 -14.93 -9.31 -2.14
CA ARG A 151 -14.81 -7.90 -2.52
C ARG A 151 -16.05 -7.50 -3.32
N PRO A 152 -16.69 -6.36 -3.04
CA PRO A 152 -17.72 -5.81 -3.91
C PRO A 152 -17.15 -5.56 -5.31
N ILE A 153 -17.96 -5.77 -6.37
CA ILE A 153 -17.64 -5.23 -7.69
C ILE A 153 -17.78 -3.71 -7.58
N ASP A 154 -16.71 -3.00 -7.91
CA ASP A 154 -16.61 -1.57 -7.72
C ASP A 154 -16.36 -0.85 -9.05
N GLN A 155 -17.25 0.10 -9.38
CA GLN A 155 -17.19 0.93 -10.58
C GLN A 155 -16.98 2.42 -10.24
N ARG A 156 -16.45 2.75 -9.05
CA ARG A 156 -16.20 4.15 -8.61
C ARG A 156 -15.43 4.98 -9.63
N HIS A 157 -14.51 4.40 -10.40
CA HIS A 157 -13.75 5.10 -11.44
C HIS A 157 -14.65 5.68 -12.57
N GLN A 158 -15.74 5.00 -12.95
CA GLN A 158 -16.72 5.51 -13.93
C GLN A 158 -17.51 6.67 -13.33
N ALA A 159 -17.96 6.52 -12.08
CA ALA A 159 -18.66 7.57 -11.36
C ALA A 159 -17.80 8.82 -11.17
N LEU A 160 -16.49 8.67 -10.92
CA LEU A 160 -15.54 9.78 -10.82
C LEU A 160 -15.45 10.56 -12.13
N LEU A 161 -15.31 9.87 -13.27
CA LEU A 161 -15.29 10.51 -14.58
C LEU A 161 -16.57 11.33 -14.82
N ILE A 162 -17.74 10.75 -14.56
CA ILE A 162 -19.03 11.43 -14.78
C ILE A 162 -19.20 12.64 -13.84
N LYS A 163 -18.85 12.46 -12.57
CA LYS A 163 -18.96 13.49 -11.53
C LYS A 163 -18.04 14.69 -11.81
N HIS A 164 -16.82 14.42 -12.29
CA HIS A 164 -15.78 15.43 -12.51
C HIS A 164 -15.54 15.74 -14.01
N ARG A 165 -16.51 15.47 -14.89
CA ARG A 165 -16.40 15.72 -16.35
C ARG A 165 -16.10 17.19 -16.76
N SER A 166 -16.19 18.13 -15.83
CA SER A 166 -15.84 19.54 -16.02
C SER A 166 -14.49 19.95 -15.40
N ASN A 167 -13.83 19.06 -14.65
CA ASN A 167 -12.54 19.29 -14.02
C ASN A 167 -11.76 17.96 -13.98
N ILE A 168 -10.92 17.75 -14.99
CA ILE A 168 -10.25 16.47 -15.19
C ILE A 168 -9.22 16.22 -14.09
N SER A 169 -8.47 17.25 -13.70
CA SER A 169 -7.49 17.17 -12.61
C SER A 169 -8.12 16.70 -11.30
N ALA A 170 -9.32 17.23 -10.96
CA ALA A 170 -10.05 16.78 -9.78
C ALA A 170 -10.43 15.28 -9.85
N ALA A 171 -10.75 14.74 -11.03
CA ALA A 171 -11.05 13.33 -11.18
C ALA A 171 -9.82 12.46 -10.84
N PHE A 172 -8.63 12.85 -11.30
CA PHE A 172 -7.38 12.14 -11.03
C PHE A 172 -6.95 12.25 -9.57
N GLU A 173 -7.07 13.44 -8.96
CA GLU A 173 -6.80 13.62 -7.54
C GLU A 173 -7.68 12.72 -6.67
N HIS A 174 -8.99 12.64 -6.93
CA HIS A 174 -9.90 11.76 -6.18
C HIS A 174 -9.72 10.27 -6.48
N ALA A 175 -9.05 9.92 -7.58
CA ALA A 175 -8.74 8.53 -7.92
C ALA A 175 -7.48 8.03 -7.21
N ARG A 176 -6.57 8.93 -6.84
CA ARG A 176 -5.37 8.58 -6.04
C ARG A 176 -5.78 8.21 -4.61
N PRO A 177 -5.05 7.29 -3.96
CA PRO A 177 -5.21 7.08 -2.53
C PRO A 177 -5.03 8.39 -1.73
N ASP A 178 -6.01 8.71 -0.89
CA ASP A 178 -6.10 9.97 -0.14
C ASP A 178 -5.49 9.88 1.27
N PHE A 179 -4.46 9.04 1.45
CA PHE A 179 -3.75 8.96 2.72
C PHE A 179 -2.30 9.47 2.56
N PRO A 180 -1.74 10.12 3.61
CA PRO A 180 -0.45 10.82 3.52
C PRO A 180 0.69 9.97 2.94
N LEU A 181 0.77 8.69 3.34
CA LEU A 181 1.85 7.80 2.90
C LEU A 181 1.92 7.64 1.37
N TYR A 182 0.78 7.63 0.66
CA TYR A 182 0.79 7.56 -0.81
C TYR A 182 1.30 8.87 -1.42
N GLN A 183 0.77 10.00 -0.95
CA GLN A 183 1.05 11.32 -1.51
C GLN A 183 2.51 11.74 -1.29
N GLN A 184 3.04 11.45 -0.10
CA GLN A 184 4.45 11.71 0.22
C GLN A 184 5.38 10.81 -0.61
N LEU A 185 5.03 9.53 -0.78
CA LEU A 185 5.81 8.60 -1.59
C LEU A 185 5.82 8.99 -3.08
N ARG A 186 4.68 9.45 -3.62
CA ARG A 186 4.55 10.02 -4.96
C ARG A 186 5.44 11.26 -5.13
N SER A 187 5.44 12.14 -4.14
CA SER A 187 6.27 13.36 -4.15
C SER A 187 7.77 13.04 -4.11
N GLY A 188 8.18 12.08 -3.27
CA GLY A 188 9.56 11.62 -3.23
C GLY A 188 9.99 10.87 -4.50
N TYR A 189 9.08 10.12 -5.15
CA TYR A 189 9.35 9.56 -6.48
C TYR A 189 9.63 10.66 -7.50
N GLN A 190 8.82 11.72 -7.53
CA GLN A 190 9.02 12.86 -8.43
C GLN A 190 10.37 13.55 -8.19
N ALA A 191 10.73 13.79 -6.92
CA ALA A 191 12.03 14.38 -6.57
C ALA A 191 13.20 13.50 -7.05
N LEU A 192 13.16 12.20 -6.75
CA LEU A 192 14.20 11.26 -7.13
C LEU A 192 14.33 11.07 -8.65
N LEU A 193 13.21 11.13 -9.39
CA LEU A 193 13.21 11.06 -10.85
C LEU A 193 13.93 12.27 -11.48
N ALA A 194 13.83 13.44 -10.86
CA ALA A 194 14.58 14.63 -11.29
C ALA A 194 16.09 14.46 -11.05
N GLU A 195 16.47 13.83 -9.94
CA GLU A 195 17.89 13.56 -9.61
C GLU A 195 18.56 12.54 -10.53
N LEU A 196 17.84 11.47 -10.92
CA LEU A 196 18.35 10.40 -11.80
C LEU A 196 18.95 10.95 -13.11
N LYS A 197 18.41 12.06 -13.62
CA LYS A 197 18.82 12.65 -14.91
C LYS A 197 20.12 13.46 -14.84
N LEU A 198 20.67 13.70 -13.64
CA LEU A 198 21.68 14.73 -13.44
C LEU A 198 23.09 14.19 -13.13
N HIS A 199 23.24 12.94 -12.68
CA HIS A 199 24.53 12.46 -12.16
C HIS A 199 24.81 10.98 -12.50
N GLU A 200 26.08 10.66 -12.78
CA GLU A 200 26.56 9.28 -12.77
C GLU A 200 26.52 8.71 -11.33
N TRP A 201 26.32 7.40 -11.20
CA TRP A 201 26.25 6.72 -9.89
C TRP A 201 27.38 5.67 -9.75
N PRO A 202 28.64 6.09 -9.56
CA PRO A 202 29.79 5.19 -9.52
C PRO A 202 29.73 4.24 -8.33
N PHE A 203 30.01 2.95 -8.54
CA PHE A 203 29.98 1.93 -7.48
C PHE A 203 31.08 2.15 -6.42
N ILE A 204 30.73 2.05 -5.13
CA ILE A 204 31.68 2.11 -4.01
C ILE A 204 32.09 0.68 -3.65
N SER A 205 33.40 0.41 -3.61
CA SER A 205 33.93 -0.89 -3.22
C SER A 205 33.42 -1.32 -1.82
N GLU A 206 32.87 -2.54 -1.75
CA GLU A 206 32.38 -3.18 -0.53
C GLU A 206 33.47 -3.93 0.25
N GLU A 207 34.73 -3.71 -0.09
CA GLU A 207 35.88 -4.33 0.59
C GLU A 207 35.97 -3.95 2.08
N ARG A 208 36.63 -4.81 2.86
CA ARG A 208 36.88 -4.58 4.29
C ARG A 208 38.21 -3.85 4.48
N PRO A 209 38.41 -3.09 5.57
CA PRO A 209 37.54 -2.95 6.75
C PRO A 209 36.39 -1.93 6.58
N SER A 210 35.51 -1.85 7.58
CA SER A 210 34.50 -0.78 7.72
C SER A 210 35.17 0.57 8.04
N ILE A 211 34.61 1.67 7.55
CA ILE A 211 35.13 3.03 7.75
C ILE A 211 34.45 3.67 8.97
N ARG A 212 35.24 4.33 9.83
CA ARG A 212 34.82 4.98 11.07
C ARG A 212 35.34 6.41 11.17
N LEU A 213 34.81 7.17 12.13
CA LEU A 213 35.32 8.50 12.51
C LEU A 213 36.84 8.50 12.70
N GLY A 214 37.52 9.34 11.91
CA GLY A 214 38.97 9.52 11.91
C GLY A 214 39.73 8.65 10.89
N ASP A 215 39.08 7.67 10.24
CA ASP A 215 39.73 6.84 9.23
C ASP A 215 40.03 7.66 7.96
N ARG A 216 41.08 7.26 7.24
CA ARG A 216 41.37 7.71 5.88
C ARG A 216 41.15 6.56 4.91
N ASP A 217 40.26 6.73 3.94
CA ASP A 217 39.91 5.69 2.97
C ASP A 217 39.51 6.31 1.62
N PRO A 218 40.05 5.84 0.48
CA PRO A 218 39.72 6.40 -0.85
C PRO A 218 38.22 6.35 -1.19
N ARG A 219 37.45 5.46 -0.55
CA ARG A 219 35.99 5.37 -0.74
C ARG A 219 35.26 6.58 -0.16
N VAL A 220 35.86 7.30 0.80
CA VAL A 220 35.25 8.46 1.46
C VAL A 220 34.84 9.54 0.46
N VAL A 221 35.64 9.75 -0.60
CA VAL A 221 35.33 10.70 -1.67
C VAL A 221 33.95 10.42 -2.27
N LEU A 222 33.68 9.17 -2.67
CA LEU A 222 32.41 8.76 -3.26
C LEU A 222 31.25 8.77 -2.25
N ILE A 223 31.53 8.55 -0.96
CA ILE A 223 30.52 8.63 0.10
C ILE A 223 30.13 10.10 0.32
N ARG A 224 31.09 11.03 0.31
CA ARG A 224 30.83 12.47 0.39
C ARG A 224 30.03 12.97 -0.81
N GLU A 225 30.36 12.52 -2.02
CA GLU A 225 29.59 12.87 -3.22
C GLU A 225 28.13 12.40 -3.11
N ARG A 226 27.90 11.19 -2.58
CA ARG A 226 26.55 10.64 -2.39
C ARG A 226 25.73 11.36 -1.34
N LEU A 227 26.33 11.63 -0.18
CA LEU A 227 25.62 12.17 0.99
C LEU A 227 25.66 13.70 1.05
N ARG A 228 26.54 14.34 0.27
CA ARG A 228 26.74 15.78 0.17
C ARG A 228 26.91 16.53 1.51
N PRO A 229 27.63 16.03 2.54
CA PRO A 229 27.83 16.77 3.77
C PRO A 229 28.73 18.00 3.59
N SER A 230 29.65 17.95 2.62
CA SER A 230 30.54 19.02 2.13
C SER A 230 31.45 18.41 1.05
N VAL A 231 31.11 18.57 -0.23
CA VAL A 231 31.81 17.90 -1.34
C VAL A 231 33.25 18.43 -1.51
N ASP A 232 33.50 19.70 -1.20
CA ASP A 232 34.81 20.36 -1.30
C ASP A 232 35.59 20.34 0.03
N HIS A 233 35.70 19.17 0.67
CA HIS A 233 36.47 19.04 1.91
C HIS A 233 37.99 19.09 1.63
N PRO A 234 38.81 19.84 2.41
CA PRO A 234 40.26 19.98 2.17
C PRO A 234 41.04 18.67 2.30
N ASP A 235 40.44 17.67 2.96
CA ASP A 235 40.96 16.32 3.10
C ASP A 235 39.90 15.31 2.66
N PRO A 236 39.80 15.01 1.36
CA PRO A 236 38.64 14.31 0.79
C PRO A 236 38.58 12.83 1.20
N ASP A 237 39.69 12.25 1.63
CA ASP A 237 39.77 10.86 2.08
C ASP A 237 39.49 10.68 3.58
N LEU A 238 39.46 11.77 4.36
CA LEU A 238 39.23 11.73 5.80
C LEU A 238 37.74 11.58 6.11
N TYR A 239 37.38 10.57 6.91
CA TYR A 239 36.03 10.41 7.44
C TYR A 239 35.88 11.24 8.73
N ASP A 240 35.29 12.43 8.60
CA ASP A 240 35.15 13.42 9.67
C ASP A 240 33.78 13.36 10.38
N GLU A 241 33.58 14.27 11.34
CA GLU A 241 32.34 14.37 12.12
C GLU A 241 31.14 14.73 11.24
N ALA A 242 31.30 15.68 10.30
CA ALA A 242 30.23 16.09 9.39
C ALA A 242 29.77 14.93 8.48
N LEU A 243 30.69 14.10 7.99
CA LEU A 243 30.34 12.91 7.23
C LEU A 243 29.75 11.80 8.11
N ALA A 244 30.22 11.65 9.35
CA ALA A 244 29.64 10.71 10.30
C ALA A 244 28.16 11.04 10.57
N ASP A 245 27.83 12.31 10.80
CA ASP A 245 26.46 12.78 11.00
C ASP A 245 25.59 12.52 9.76
N ALA A 246 26.11 12.80 8.56
CA ALA A 246 25.38 12.49 7.32
C ALA A 246 25.17 10.99 7.10
N VAL A 247 26.14 10.15 7.50
CA VAL A 247 25.96 8.70 7.48
C VAL A 247 24.92 8.25 8.50
N ILE A 248 24.83 8.86 9.67
CA ILE A 248 23.78 8.56 10.67
C ILE A 248 22.39 8.87 10.09
N GLU A 249 22.20 10.03 9.46
CA GLU A 249 20.93 10.38 8.81
C GLU A 249 20.61 9.43 7.64
N PHE A 250 21.62 9.03 6.86
CA PHE A 250 21.46 8.01 5.83
C PHE A 250 21.08 6.63 6.40
N GLN A 251 21.70 6.21 7.51
CA GLN A 251 21.35 4.96 8.16
C GLN A 251 19.91 4.95 8.66
N LYS A 252 19.42 6.09 9.19
CA LYS A 252 18.01 6.27 9.58
C LYS A 252 17.08 6.10 8.38
N SER A 253 17.39 6.72 7.24
CA SER A 253 16.56 6.61 6.03
C SER A 253 16.58 5.23 5.36
N PHE A 254 17.46 4.32 5.79
CA PHE A 254 17.51 2.93 5.34
C PHE A 254 17.13 1.89 6.42
N LEU A 255 16.64 2.35 7.59
CA LEU A 255 16.40 1.51 8.77
C LEU A 255 17.58 0.58 9.11
N LEU A 256 18.79 1.13 9.05
CA LEU A 256 20.03 0.48 9.44
C LEU A 256 20.39 0.88 10.88
N THR A 257 21.39 0.19 11.45
CA THR A 257 22.02 0.59 12.71
C THR A 257 22.59 2.00 12.56
N THR A 258 22.14 2.92 13.42
CA THR A 258 22.49 4.34 13.37
C THR A 258 23.73 4.65 14.22
N ASP A 259 24.88 4.13 13.80
CA ASP A 259 26.15 4.20 14.54
C ASP A 259 27.20 5.10 13.87
N GLY A 260 26.91 5.66 12.69
CA GLY A 260 27.86 6.45 11.91
C GLY A 260 29.02 5.61 11.35
N ILE A 261 28.90 4.27 11.34
CA ILE A 261 29.91 3.37 10.80
C ILE A 261 29.49 2.91 9.40
N VAL A 262 30.38 3.11 8.43
CA VAL A 262 30.19 2.59 7.07
C VAL A 262 30.61 1.13 7.04
N GLY A 263 29.71 0.28 7.53
CA GLY A 263 29.82 -1.18 7.45
C GLY A 263 29.23 -1.76 6.16
N PRO A 264 29.22 -3.11 6.00
CA PRO A 264 28.71 -3.77 4.80
C PRO A 264 27.25 -3.42 4.45
N ALA A 265 26.38 -3.28 5.45
CA ALA A 265 24.98 -2.91 5.23
C ALA A 265 24.85 -1.47 4.73
N THR A 266 25.58 -0.54 5.33
CA THR A 266 25.65 0.87 4.90
C THR A 266 26.21 0.99 3.47
N LEU A 267 27.30 0.28 3.14
CA LEU A 267 27.87 0.28 1.79
C LEU A 267 26.89 -0.26 0.75
N LYS A 268 26.23 -1.38 1.05
CA LYS A 268 25.21 -1.95 0.16
C LYS A 268 24.06 -0.96 -0.08
N ALA A 269 23.61 -0.27 0.95
CA ALA A 269 22.57 0.76 0.83
C ALA A 269 23.04 1.98 0.02
N LEU A 270 24.27 2.46 0.24
CA LEU A 270 24.89 3.55 -0.54
C LEU A 270 25.00 3.19 -2.02
N ASN A 271 25.25 1.92 -2.32
CA ASN A 271 25.34 1.39 -3.68
C ASN A 271 23.99 1.18 -4.37
N MET A 272 22.87 1.31 -3.67
CA MET A 272 21.55 1.26 -4.29
C MET A 272 21.41 2.42 -5.29
N SER A 273 21.25 2.11 -6.58
CA SER A 273 21.19 3.13 -7.62
C SER A 273 19.89 3.94 -7.54
N PRO A 274 19.83 5.17 -8.09
CA PRO A 274 18.57 5.91 -8.14
C PRO A 274 17.48 5.16 -8.92
N ALA A 275 17.87 4.38 -9.94
CA ALA A 275 16.94 3.50 -10.65
C ALA A 275 16.38 2.39 -9.75
N ASP A 276 17.21 1.74 -8.92
CA ASP A 276 16.75 0.73 -7.96
C ASP A 276 15.81 1.34 -6.92
N LYS A 277 16.15 2.54 -6.42
CA LYS A 277 15.30 3.30 -5.48
C LYS A 277 13.95 3.64 -6.10
N LEU A 278 13.91 4.12 -7.34
CA LEU A 278 12.68 4.38 -8.08
C LEU A 278 11.87 3.09 -8.26
N ASN A 279 12.50 1.97 -8.64
CA ASN A 279 11.83 0.68 -8.76
C ASN A 279 11.19 0.24 -7.43
N GLN A 280 11.90 0.40 -6.32
CA GLN A 280 11.38 0.06 -4.99
C GLN A 280 10.20 0.97 -4.62
N ILE A 281 10.27 2.27 -4.89
CA ILE A 281 9.15 3.19 -4.68
C ILE A 281 7.96 2.81 -5.58
N GLN A 282 8.20 2.50 -6.86
CA GLN A 282 7.18 2.12 -7.83
C GLN A 282 6.36 0.91 -7.35
N VAL A 283 7.05 -0.12 -6.84
CA VAL A 283 6.43 -1.30 -6.23
C VAL A 283 5.55 -0.91 -5.04
N ASN A 284 6.02 0.00 -4.18
CA ASN A 284 5.26 0.41 -3.00
C ASN A 284 4.08 1.34 -3.34
N LEU A 285 4.19 2.20 -4.36
CA LEU A 285 3.04 2.95 -4.88
C LEU A 285 1.93 2.01 -5.37
N GLU A 286 2.29 0.90 -6.04
CA GLU A 286 1.34 -0.14 -6.42
C GLU A 286 0.68 -0.81 -5.21
N ARG A 287 1.46 -1.21 -4.21
CA ARG A 287 0.92 -1.78 -2.96
C ARG A 287 0.02 -0.80 -2.20
N MET A 288 0.33 0.49 -2.21
CA MET A 288 -0.48 1.51 -1.54
C MET A 288 -1.85 1.69 -2.20
N ARG A 289 -1.94 1.53 -3.52
CA ARG A 289 -3.25 1.47 -4.21
C ARG A 289 -4.05 0.24 -3.82
N TRP A 290 -3.40 -0.90 -3.64
CA TRP A 290 -4.08 -2.09 -3.09
C TRP A 290 -4.53 -1.86 -1.65
N LEU A 291 -3.68 -1.28 -0.81
CA LEU A 291 -3.98 -0.94 0.59
C LEU A 291 -5.19 -0.02 0.70
N ALA A 292 -5.31 0.99 -0.16
CA ALA A 292 -6.44 1.92 -0.15
C ALA A 292 -7.81 1.23 -0.19
N ASN A 293 -7.88 0.06 -0.84
CA ASN A 293 -9.10 -0.74 -0.94
C ASN A 293 -9.27 -1.75 0.21
N GLU A 294 -8.28 -1.86 1.10
CA GLU A 294 -8.30 -2.70 2.29
C GLU A 294 -8.47 -1.91 3.59
N MET A 295 -8.26 -0.60 3.57
CA MET A 295 -8.37 0.26 4.73
C MET A 295 -9.82 0.30 5.25
N GLU A 296 -9.95 0.22 6.58
CA GLU A 296 -11.19 0.48 7.32
C GLU A 296 -10.90 1.61 8.32
N ALA A 297 -11.93 2.35 8.74
CA ALA A 297 -11.76 3.52 9.62
C ALA A 297 -11.10 3.14 10.95
N GLU A 298 -11.51 2.02 11.55
CA GLU A 298 -10.84 1.43 12.70
C GLU A 298 -10.14 0.14 12.26
N MET A 299 -8.81 0.04 12.44
CA MET A 299 -8.08 -1.18 12.13
C MET A 299 -6.69 -1.25 12.78
N VAL A 300 -6.19 -2.48 12.94
CA VAL A 300 -4.78 -2.74 13.25
C VAL A 300 -4.03 -3.06 11.97
N LEU A 301 -3.02 -2.26 11.64
CA LEU A 301 -2.14 -2.45 10.49
C LEU A 301 -0.76 -2.92 10.97
N VAL A 302 -0.28 -4.07 10.48
CA VAL A 302 1.08 -4.53 10.69
C VAL A 302 1.85 -4.36 9.39
N ASP A 303 2.85 -3.48 9.43
CA ASP A 303 3.87 -3.36 8.40
C ASP A 303 4.99 -4.36 8.69
N ILE A 304 5.00 -5.45 7.92
CA ILE A 304 5.92 -6.56 8.12
C ILE A 304 7.37 -6.14 7.82
N ALA A 305 7.60 -5.43 6.71
CA ALA A 305 8.95 -5.01 6.31
C ALA A 305 9.47 -3.87 7.21
N GLY A 306 8.59 -2.96 7.64
CA GLY A 306 8.88 -1.96 8.67
C GLY A 306 9.03 -2.54 10.08
N ALA A 307 8.60 -3.78 10.30
CA ALA A 307 8.45 -4.37 11.62
C ALA A 307 7.81 -3.37 12.61
N LYS A 308 6.67 -2.80 12.18
CA LYS A 308 5.89 -1.77 12.89
C LYS A 308 4.41 -2.17 12.89
N LEU A 309 3.69 -1.82 13.95
CA LEU A 309 2.24 -1.96 14.04
C LEU A 309 1.65 -0.59 14.34
N VAL A 310 0.60 -0.24 13.61
CA VAL A 310 -0.15 1.01 13.75
C VAL A 310 -1.62 0.66 14.01
N TYR A 311 -2.23 1.30 15.00
CA TYR A 311 -3.67 1.27 15.21
C TYR A 311 -4.28 2.55 14.65
N TYR A 312 -5.27 2.37 13.78
CA TYR A 312 -6.07 3.42 13.19
C TYR A 312 -7.42 3.49 13.89
N ASP A 313 -7.86 4.72 14.16
CA ASP A 313 -9.20 5.06 14.62
C ASP A 313 -9.70 6.27 13.82
N GLU A 314 -10.96 6.25 13.40
CA GLU A 314 -11.54 7.24 12.49
C GLU A 314 -10.66 7.55 11.25
N ALA A 315 -10.00 6.53 10.71
CA ALA A 315 -9.04 6.58 9.59
C ALA A 315 -7.74 7.37 9.87
N LEU A 316 -7.46 7.70 11.14
CA LEU A 316 -6.24 8.37 11.58
C LEU A 316 -5.33 7.42 12.36
N PRO A 317 -4.00 7.47 12.17
CA PRO A 317 -3.08 6.72 13.01
C PRO A 317 -3.02 7.35 14.40
N VAL A 318 -3.54 6.65 15.42
CA VAL A 318 -3.62 7.18 16.80
C VAL A 318 -2.59 6.55 17.74
N TRP A 319 -2.03 5.39 17.37
CA TRP A 319 -1.03 4.71 18.18
C TRP A 319 -0.16 3.79 17.32
N GLU A 320 1.13 3.69 17.65
CA GLU A 320 2.07 2.79 16.99
C GLU A 320 3.07 2.14 17.95
N THR A 321 3.63 1.01 17.52
CA THR A 321 4.62 0.25 18.29
C THR A 321 5.53 -0.56 17.37
N ARG A 322 6.74 -0.90 17.86
CA ARG A 322 7.62 -1.84 17.16
C ARG A 322 7.10 -3.27 17.26
N THR A 323 7.46 -4.07 16.27
CA THR A 323 7.17 -5.51 16.22
C THR A 323 8.42 -6.33 15.92
N GLN A 324 8.35 -7.65 16.15
CA GLN A 324 9.28 -8.62 15.57
C GLN A 324 8.50 -9.59 14.68
N VAL A 325 8.95 -9.76 13.45
CA VAL A 325 8.28 -10.54 12.39
C VAL A 325 9.05 -11.83 12.08
N GLY A 326 8.50 -12.67 11.20
CA GLY A 326 9.10 -13.91 10.76
C GLY A 326 10.47 -13.70 10.13
N ARG A 327 11.40 -14.63 10.38
CA ARG A 327 12.67 -14.66 9.65
C ARG A 327 12.43 -15.04 8.17
N PRO A 328 13.36 -14.76 7.24
CA PRO A 328 13.18 -15.11 5.82
C PRO A 328 12.84 -16.60 5.56
N ALA A 329 13.42 -17.52 6.35
CA ALA A 329 13.13 -18.95 6.23
C ALA A 329 11.73 -19.37 6.72
N ARG A 330 11.05 -18.51 7.48
CA ARG A 330 9.69 -18.73 8.05
C ARG A 330 8.96 -17.37 8.09
N PRO A 331 8.57 -16.85 6.92
CA PRO A 331 8.08 -15.48 6.79
C PRO A 331 6.73 -15.30 7.49
N THR A 332 6.45 -14.09 7.94
CA THR A 332 5.10 -13.69 8.35
C THR A 332 4.23 -13.60 7.09
N PRO A 333 3.12 -14.35 6.99
CA PRO A 333 2.27 -14.32 5.81
C PRO A 333 1.41 -13.07 5.76
N LEU A 334 1.11 -12.61 4.54
CA LEU A 334 0.17 -11.52 4.30
C LEU A 334 -1.24 -11.98 4.61
N MET A 335 -2.00 -11.16 5.34
CA MET A 335 -3.38 -11.51 5.67
C MET A 335 -4.27 -10.32 6.03
N LYS A 336 -5.56 -10.47 5.77
CA LYS A 336 -6.63 -9.66 6.36
C LYS A 336 -7.59 -10.53 7.17
N SER A 337 -7.80 -10.16 8.43
CA SER A 337 -8.67 -10.87 9.37
C SER A 337 -9.36 -9.88 10.33
N ARG A 338 -9.96 -10.40 11.40
CA ARG A 338 -10.57 -9.61 12.47
C ARG A 338 -10.15 -10.16 13.84
N ILE A 339 -9.59 -9.30 14.68
CA ILE A 339 -9.29 -9.58 16.09
C ILE A 339 -10.60 -9.84 16.81
N THR A 340 -10.69 -10.96 17.50
CA THR A 340 -11.93 -11.43 18.14
C THR A 340 -11.82 -11.54 19.65
N HIS A 341 -10.64 -11.90 20.16
CA HIS A 341 -10.43 -12.11 21.57
C HIS A 341 -8.95 -12.03 21.95
N PHE A 342 -8.71 -11.95 23.24
CA PHE A 342 -7.38 -12.03 23.84
C PHE A 342 -7.27 -13.28 24.70
N THR A 343 -6.08 -13.90 24.72
CA THR A 343 -5.73 -14.94 25.70
C THR A 343 -4.73 -14.35 26.67
N PHE A 344 -5.16 -14.05 27.90
CA PHE A 344 -4.29 -13.65 29.01
C PHE A 344 -3.63 -14.87 29.65
N ASN A 345 -2.39 -14.70 30.11
CA ASN A 345 -1.55 -15.76 30.69
C ASN A 345 -1.58 -17.05 29.83
N PRO A 346 -1.23 -16.97 28.54
CA PRO A 346 -1.35 -18.10 27.63
C PRO A 346 -0.43 -19.26 28.01
N THR A 347 -0.90 -20.49 27.86
CA THR A 347 0.00 -21.63 27.60
C THR A 347 0.43 -21.61 26.15
N TRP A 348 1.62 -22.13 25.83
CA TRP A 348 2.09 -22.24 24.45
C TRP A 348 2.25 -23.69 24.01
N THR A 349 1.35 -24.15 23.15
CA THR A 349 1.54 -25.40 22.41
C THR A 349 2.51 -25.18 21.27
N ILE A 350 3.65 -25.86 21.30
CA ILE A 350 4.74 -25.66 20.33
C ILE A 350 4.35 -26.26 18.97
N PRO A 351 4.31 -25.45 17.89
CA PRO A 351 3.99 -25.95 16.54
C PRO A 351 4.98 -27.02 16.05
N PRO A 352 4.55 -27.99 15.22
CA PRO A 352 5.40 -29.09 14.75
C PRO A 352 6.71 -28.63 14.09
N THR A 353 6.69 -27.53 13.34
CA THR A 353 7.89 -26.97 12.71
C THR A 353 8.89 -26.46 13.76
N ILE A 354 8.43 -25.73 14.78
CA ILE A 354 9.27 -25.22 15.87
C ILE A 354 9.77 -26.38 16.74
N LEU A 355 8.93 -27.38 17.01
CA LEU A 355 9.33 -28.61 17.69
C LEU A 355 10.54 -29.23 16.99
N ARG A 356 10.41 -29.52 15.69
CA ARG A 356 11.45 -30.22 14.93
C ARG A 356 12.72 -29.39 14.73
N GLN A 357 12.58 -28.12 14.36
CA GLN A 357 13.71 -27.30 13.91
C GLN A 357 14.41 -26.55 15.04
N ASP A 358 13.70 -26.18 16.11
CA ASP A 358 14.24 -25.34 17.18
C ASP A 358 14.36 -26.10 18.50
N LYS A 359 13.34 -26.87 18.90
CA LYS A 359 13.28 -27.47 20.26
C LYS A 359 13.99 -28.80 20.38
N LEU A 360 13.84 -29.71 19.41
CA LEU A 360 14.53 -31.00 19.45
C LEU A 360 16.07 -30.86 19.54
N PRO A 361 16.74 -29.94 18.81
CA PRO A 361 18.18 -29.73 18.98
C PRO A 361 18.59 -29.35 20.40
N GLU A 362 17.85 -28.43 21.04
CA GLU A 362 18.10 -27.99 22.42
C GLU A 362 17.86 -29.13 23.43
N ILE A 363 16.75 -29.86 23.29
CA ILE A 363 16.38 -30.96 24.19
C ILE A 363 17.36 -32.12 24.08
N ARG A 364 17.83 -32.46 22.87
CA ARG A 364 18.85 -33.51 22.67
C ARG A 364 20.18 -33.15 23.30
N ARG A 365 20.52 -31.85 23.30
CA ARG A 365 21.74 -31.35 23.95
C ARG A 365 21.63 -31.41 25.47
N ASP A 366 20.46 -31.08 26.01
CA ASP A 366 20.19 -31.11 27.45
C ASP A 366 18.70 -31.26 27.74
N ILE A 367 18.28 -32.45 28.19
CA ILE A 367 16.87 -32.77 28.49
C ILE A 367 16.31 -31.85 29.60
N SER A 368 17.16 -31.39 30.52
CA SER A 368 16.73 -30.48 31.59
C SER A 368 16.30 -29.09 31.08
N TYR A 369 16.53 -28.80 29.79
CA TYR A 369 15.91 -27.68 29.07
C TYR A 369 14.39 -27.62 29.28
N LEU A 370 13.70 -28.76 29.23
CA LEU A 370 12.24 -28.81 29.37
C LEU A 370 11.80 -28.27 30.73
N GLN A 371 12.42 -28.74 31.81
CA GLN A 371 12.11 -28.30 33.17
C GLN A 371 12.46 -26.81 33.35
N ARG A 372 13.65 -26.37 32.92
CA ARG A 372 14.06 -24.96 33.04
C ARG A 372 13.13 -23.98 32.31
N ASN A 373 12.45 -24.45 31.26
CA ASN A 373 11.54 -23.63 30.46
C ASN A 373 10.06 -23.91 30.76
N ASN A 374 9.75 -24.73 31.79
CA ASN A 374 8.38 -25.15 32.14
C ASN A 374 7.62 -25.76 30.96
N ILE A 375 8.26 -26.68 30.23
CA ILE A 375 7.69 -27.38 29.08
C ILE A 375 7.31 -28.80 29.49
N ARG A 376 6.03 -29.14 29.32
CA ARG A 376 5.49 -30.48 29.49
C ARG A 376 5.50 -31.24 28.18
N VAL A 377 5.65 -32.56 28.29
CA VAL A 377 5.56 -33.49 27.16
C VAL A 377 4.22 -34.19 27.25
N ILE A 378 3.43 -34.10 26.19
CA ILE A 378 2.06 -34.64 26.15
C ILE A 378 1.97 -35.63 24.99
N ASP A 379 1.39 -36.80 25.22
CA ASP A 379 1.18 -37.80 24.17
C ASP A 379 -0.06 -37.48 23.31
N SER A 380 -0.34 -38.34 22.33
CA SER A 380 -1.51 -38.21 21.45
C SER A 380 -2.85 -38.42 22.17
N SER A 381 -2.86 -39.07 23.34
CA SER A 381 -4.05 -39.26 24.17
C SER A 381 -4.33 -38.08 25.10
N GLY A 382 -3.36 -37.15 25.23
CA GLY A 382 -3.42 -35.99 26.11
C GLY A 382 -2.80 -36.24 27.50
N ALA A 383 -2.18 -37.40 27.73
CA ALA A 383 -1.49 -37.71 28.97
C ALA A 383 -0.09 -37.10 29.00
N GLU A 384 0.36 -36.69 30.20
CA GLU A 384 1.70 -36.15 30.40
C GLU A 384 2.73 -37.30 30.49
N LEU A 385 3.81 -37.19 29.72
CA LEU A 385 4.91 -38.15 29.68
C LEU A 385 6.11 -37.66 30.49
N GLN A 386 6.81 -38.59 31.13
CA GLN A 386 8.11 -38.29 31.74
C GLN A 386 9.16 -38.07 30.65
N ALA A 387 9.87 -36.95 30.71
CA ALA A 387 10.86 -36.60 29.69
C ALA A 387 12.00 -37.62 29.54
N SER A 388 12.32 -38.37 30.61
CA SER A 388 13.33 -39.44 30.59
C SER A 388 12.89 -40.70 29.84
N GLU A 389 11.59 -40.88 29.61
CA GLU A 389 11.02 -42.06 28.93
C GLU A 389 10.89 -41.85 27.41
N VAL A 390 11.17 -40.65 26.93
CA VAL A 390 11.04 -40.27 25.51
C VAL A 390 12.39 -40.46 24.79
N ASP A 391 12.39 -41.19 23.68
CA ASP A 391 13.51 -41.20 22.75
C ASP A 391 13.56 -39.87 21.97
N TRP A 392 14.37 -38.92 22.43
CA TRP A 392 14.48 -37.59 21.81
C TRP A 392 15.09 -37.60 20.40
N ASN A 393 15.68 -38.71 19.95
CA ASN A 393 16.08 -38.85 18.54
C ASN A 393 14.88 -39.13 17.65
N ASN A 394 13.92 -39.92 18.15
CA ASN A 394 12.69 -40.27 17.45
C ASN A 394 11.46 -40.28 18.40
N PRO A 395 10.98 -39.11 18.83
CA PRO A 395 10.04 -39.00 19.97
C PRO A 395 8.60 -39.42 19.65
N GLY A 396 8.29 -39.84 18.42
CA GLY A 396 6.94 -40.22 18.01
C GLY A 396 5.93 -39.07 18.04
N GLY A 397 4.66 -39.41 18.22
CA GLY A 397 3.55 -38.45 18.27
C GLY A 397 3.43 -37.76 19.62
N ILE A 398 4.25 -36.74 19.86
CA ILE A 398 4.22 -35.91 21.07
C ILE A 398 3.86 -34.45 20.76
N MET A 399 3.32 -33.78 21.77
CA MET A 399 3.07 -32.35 21.82
C MET A 399 3.86 -31.75 22.98
N LEU A 400 4.62 -30.69 22.71
CA LEU A 400 5.23 -29.89 23.77
C LEU A 400 4.33 -28.72 24.12
N ARG A 401 4.06 -28.53 25.41
CA ARG A 401 3.30 -27.39 25.91
C ARG A 401 4.09 -26.66 26.98
N GLN A 402 4.40 -25.39 26.72
CA GLN A 402 4.96 -24.49 27.71
C GLN A 402 3.84 -23.93 28.59
N ASP A 403 4.01 -24.03 29.90
CA ASP A 403 3.08 -23.46 30.86
C ASP A 403 3.09 -21.93 30.83
N SER A 404 2.00 -21.32 31.30
CA SER A 404 1.89 -19.87 31.44
C SER A 404 2.90 -19.33 32.47
N GLY A 405 3.46 -18.17 32.21
CA GLY A 405 4.34 -17.48 33.15
C GLY A 405 5.26 -16.46 32.47
N PRO A 406 6.09 -15.74 33.24
CA PRO A 406 6.93 -14.65 32.69
C PRO A 406 7.93 -15.10 31.62
N ALA A 407 8.32 -16.37 31.60
CA ALA A 407 9.23 -16.94 30.61
C ALA A 407 8.50 -17.61 29.42
N ASN A 408 7.17 -17.56 29.37
CA ASN A 408 6.41 -18.13 28.26
C ASN A 408 6.75 -17.41 26.95
N ALA A 409 7.00 -18.14 25.87
CA ALA A 409 7.39 -17.54 24.59
C ALA A 409 6.31 -16.63 23.95
N LEU A 410 5.05 -16.77 24.39
CA LEU A 410 3.92 -15.92 24.01
C LEU A 410 3.72 -14.71 24.93
N GLY A 411 4.58 -14.55 25.94
CA GLY A 411 4.48 -13.49 26.94
C GLY A 411 3.20 -13.57 27.76
N GLN A 412 2.66 -12.42 28.13
CA GLN A 412 1.49 -12.31 29.01
C GLN A 412 0.15 -12.31 28.28
N VAL A 413 0.12 -11.99 26.98
CA VAL A 413 -1.11 -11.90 26.20
C VAL A 413 -0.92 -12.31 24.74
N VAL A 414 -1.94 -12.97 24.18
CA VAL A 414 -2.07 -13.26 22.74
C VAL A 414 -3.31 -12.57 22.20
N ILE A 415 -3.15 -11.84 21.11
CA ILE A 415 -4.22 -11.20 20.34
C ILE A 415 -4.63 -12.14 19.21
N ARG A 416 -5.88 -12.61 19.27
CA ARG A 416 -6.37 -13.73 18.46
C ARG A 416 -7.31 -13.25 17.38
N PHE A 417 -7.06 -13.75 16.17
CA PHE A 417 -7.91 -13.56 15.00
C PHE A 417 -7.96 -14.88 14.19
N PRO A 418 -9.08 -15.20 13.52
CA PRO A 418 -9.18 -16.41 12.71
C PRO A 418 -8.15 -16.41 11.57
N ASN A 419 -7.45 -17.52 11.36
CA ASN A 419 -6.59 -17.77 10.20
C ASN A 419 -6.26 -19.26 10.05
N SER A 420 -5.83 -19.69 8.86
CA SER A 420 -5.43 -21.08 8.58
C SER A 420 -3.97 -21.41 8.92
N GLU A 421 -3.17 -20.40 9.27
CA GLU A 421 -1.71 -20.49 9.40
C GLU A 421 -1.21 -20.49 10.86
N ALA A 422 -2.14 -20.55 11.83
CA ALA A 422 -1.86 -20.43 13.27
C ALA A 422 -1.02 -19.20 13.64
N ILE A 423 -1.22 -18.08 12.94
CA ILE A 423 -0.58 -16.79 13.20
C ILE A 423 -1.37 -16.01 14.25
N TYR A 424 -0.66 -15.26 15.08
CA TYR A 424 -1.24 -14.38 16.08
C TYR A 424 -0.30 -13.20 16.34
N LEU A 425 -0.84 -12.10 16.87
CA LEU A 425 -0.02 -11.06 17.50
C LEU A 425 0.12 -11.41 18.97
N HIS A 426 1.29 -11.22 19.57
CA HIS A 426 1.48 -11.62 20.97
C HIS A 426 2.60 -10.85 21.67
N ASP A 427 2.57 -10.87 22.99
CA ASP A 427 3.65 -10.40 23.85
C ASP A 427 4.90 -11.30 23.76
N THR A 428 6.02 -10.90 24.34
CA THR A 428 7.23 -11.72 24.38
C THR A 428 8.13 -11.37 25.56
N PRO A 429 8.79 -12.36 26.19
CA PRO A 429 9.86 -12.09 27.16
C PRO A 429 11.12 -11.50 26.49
N SER A 430 11.28 -11.65 25.17
CA SER A 430 12.44 -11.15 24.42
C SER A 430 12.32 -9.66 24.06
N LYS A 431 12.06 -8.80 25.05
CA LYS A 431 11.85 -7.36 24.87
C LYS A 431 13.05 -6.65 24.24
N ARG A 432 14.27 -7.05 24.62
CA ARG A 432 15.55 -6.50 24.12
C ARG A 432 15.73 -6.60 22.60
N LEU A 433 14.96 -7.45 21.93
CA LEU A 433 15.03 -7.60 20.47
C LEU A 433 14.26 -6.52 19.72
N PHE A 434 13.42 -5.73 20.40
CA PHE A 434 12.77 -4.55 19.80
C PHE A 434 13.75 -3.40 19.57
N ASP A 435 14.86 -3.34 20.31
CA ASP A 435 15.94 -2.37 20.12
C ASP A 435 16.89 -2.73 18.98
N ARG A 436 16.61 -3.80 18.23
CA ARG A 436 17.36 -4.17 17.02
C ARG A 436 16.76 -3.46 15.81
N ASP A 437 17.61 -3.05 14.88
CA ASP A 437 17.16 -2.43 13.62
C ASP A 437 16.45 -3.46 12.74
N GLN A 438 17.07 -4.63 12.58
CA GLN A 438 16.49 -5.78 11.89
C GLN A 438 15.73 -6.67 12.88
N ARG A 439 14.40 -6.73 12.76
CA ARG A 439 13.51 -7.42 13.72
C ARG A 439 12.84 -8.69 13.19
N ALA A 440 13.44 -9.32 12.18
CA ALA A 440 12.96 -10.57 11.59
C ALA A 440 13.46 -11.82 12.37
N PHE A 441 12.97 -12.03 13.60
CA PHE A 441 13.44 -13.09 14.50
C PHE A 441 12.46 -14.25 14.72
N SER A 442 11.18 -14.05 14.42
CA SER A 442 10.12 -14.99 14.76
C SER A 442 10.06 -16.18 13.78
N SER A 443 9.08 -17.04 14.00
CA SER A 443 8.76 -18.19 13.15
C SER A 443 7.44 -17.99 12.37
N GLY A 444 7.06 -16.74 12.13
CA GLY A 444 5.88 -16.34 11.35
C GLY A 444 4.91 -15.45 12.14
N CYS A 445 4.69 -15.72 13.43
CA CYS A 445 3.86 -14.87 14.30
C CYS A 445 4.49 -13.49 14.53
N VAL A 446 3.69 -12.51 14.95
CA VAL A 446 4.16 -11.14 15.17
C VAL A 446 4.26 -10.88 16.68
N ARG A 447 5.45 -10.58 17.16
CA ARG A 447 5.64 -10.13 18.55
C ARG A 447 5.44 -8.64 18.62
N VAL A 448 4.66 -8.15 19.56
CA VAL A 448 4.32 -6.74 19.73
C VAL A 448 4.99 -6.21 21.00
N GLU A 449 5.73 -5.10 20.90
CA GLU A 449 6.49 -4.55 22.03
C GLU A 449 5.58 -4.14 23.18
N ASN A 450 4.55 -3.36 22.86
CA ASN A 450 3.56 -2.86 23.80
C ASN A 450 2.22 -3.60 23.62
N ALA A 451 2.27 -4.93 23.67
CA ALA A 451 1.10 -5.78 23.41
C ALA A 451 -0.06 -5.54 24.39
N LEU A 452 0.22 -5.24 25.66
CA LEU A 452 -0.80 -4.96 26.66
C LEU A 452 -1.48 -3.60 26.44
N ASP A 453 -0.74 -2.59 25.98
CA ASP A 453 -1.29 -1.28 25.64
C ASP A 453 -2.27 -1.42 24.46
N LEU A 454 -1.88 -2.17 23.42
CA LEU A 454 -2.77 -2.49 22.30
C LEU A 454 -4.04 -3.21 22.78
N VAL A 455 -3.92 -4.14 23.73
CA VAL A 455 -5.09 -4.82 24.32
C VAL A 455 -5.99 -3.82 25.05
N SER A 456 -5.44 -2.90 25.85
CA SER A 456 -6.21 -1.85 26.52
C SER A 456 -6.97 -0.99 25.51
N ILE A 457 -6.25 -0.48 24.50
CA ILE A 457 -6.82 0.37 23.43
C ILE A 457 -8.00 -0.33 22.76
N LEU A 458 -7.82 -1.58 22.33
CA LEU A 458 -8.87 -2.33 21.62
C LEU A 458 -10.04 -2.73 22.54
N MET A 459 -9.79 -3.01 23.82
CA MET A 459 -10.87 -3.29 24.77
C MET A 459 -11.69 -2.03 25.08
N GLU A 460 -11.03 -0.88 25.17
CA GLU A 460 -11.68 0.43 25.38
C GLU A 460 -12.49 0.85 24.16
N SER A 461 -11.92 0.80 22.94
CA SER A 461 -12.60 1.20 21.71
C SER A 461 -13.88 0.39 21.47
N THR A 462 -13.82 -0.91 21.76
CA THR A 462 -14.96 -1.82 21.62
C THR A 462 -15.91 -1.82 22.83
N GLN A 463 -15.62 -1.05 23.89
CA GLN A 463 -16.38 -1.04 25.15
C GLN A 463 -16.52 -2.45 25.75
N THR A 464 -15.44 -3.22 25.73
CA THR A 464 -15.37 -4.54 26.34
C THR A 464 -15.37 -4.41 27.88
N PRO A 465 -16.29 -5.07 28.62
CA PRO A 465 -16.46 -4.85 30.07
C PRO A 465 -15.20 -5.07 30.90
N GLU A 466 -14.35 -6.00 30.51
CA GLU A 466 -13.13 -6.38 31.20
C GLU A 466 -11.97 -5.39 31.01
N ALA A 467 -12.15 -4.28 30.28
CA ALA A 467 -11.09 -3.29 30.02
C ALA A 467 -10.47 -2.77 31.33
N GLN A 468 -11.29 -2.54 32.35
CA GLN A 468 -10.85 -2.07 33.68
C GLN A 468 -10.28 -3.20 34.57
N GLN A 469 -10.24 -4.45 34.07
CA GLN A 469 -9.86 -5.64 34.83
C GLN A 469 -8.56 -6.28 34.33
N ILE A 470 -7.85 -5.66 33.38
CA ILE A 470 -6.61 -6.19 32.79
C ILE A 470 -5.60 -6.61 33.87
N ASP A 471 -5.34 -5.76 34.87
CA ASP A 471 -4.42 -6.08 35.96
C ASP A 471 -4.89 -7.28 36.79
N SER A 472 -6.20 -7.40 37.06
CA SER A 472 -6.77 -8.55 37.77
C SER A 472 -6.63 -9.83 36.96
N LEU A 473 -6.83 -9.77 35.63
CA LEU A 473 -6.67 -10.90 34.73
C LEU A 473 -5.22 -11.40 34.72
N LEU A 474 -4.25 -10.48 34.62
CA LEU A 474 -2.82 -10.79 34.68
C LEU A 474 -2.44 -11.38 36.05
N ASN A 475 -2.82 -10.72 37.15
CA ASN A 475 -2.50 -11.13 38.51
C ASN A 475 -3.10 -12.48 38.91
N SER A 476 -4.20 -12.91 38.27
CA SER A 476 -4.77 -14.24 38.48
C SER A 476 -3.80 -15.38 38.13
N ARG A 477 -2.84 -15.12 37.22
CA ARG A 477 -1.93 -16.11 36.61
C ARG A 477 -2.64 -17.30 35.95
N GLN A 478 -3.96 -17.25 35.81
CA GLN A 478 -4.75 -18.27 35.14
C GLN A 478 -4.93 -17.87 33.68
N THR A 479 -4.86 -18.86 32.78
CA THR A 479 -5.19 -18.64 31.38
C THR A 479 -6.65 -18.25 31.25
N ARG A 480 -6.93 -17.10 30.64
CA ARG A 480 -8.28 -16.57 30.44
C ARG A 480 -8.43 -16.04 29.03
N ASN A 481 -9.50 -16.46 28.35
CA ASN A 481 -9.91 -15.86 27.10
C ASN A 481 -10.94 -14.76 27.37
N VAL A 482 -10.72 -13.58 26.78
CA VAL A 482 -11.62 -12.44 26.88
C VAL A 482 -12.01 -12.03 25.46
N SER A 483 -13.29 -12.17 25.15
CA SER A 483 -13.83 -11.81 23.84
C SER A 483 -14.05 -10.31 23.74
N LEU A 484 -13.68 -9.73 22.60
CA LEU A 484 -14.05 -8.36 22.28
C LEU A 484 -15.56 -8.29 22.04
N ARG A 485 -16.18 -7.17 22.44
CA ARG A 485 -17.60 -6.91 22.16
C ARG A 485 -17.90 -6.82 20.67
N SER A 486 -17.02 -6.17 19.92
CA SER A 486 -17.01 -6.12 18.46
C SER A 486 -15.61 -6.48 17.97
N SER A 487 -15.53 -7.26 16.88
CA SER A 487 -14.23 -7.60 16.32
C SER A 487 -13.60 -6.37 15.64
N VAL A 488 -12.27 -6.28 15.64
CA VAL A 488 -11.51 -5.17 15.03
C VAL A 488 -10.72 -5.69 13.84
N PRO A 489 -10.78 -5.07 12.65
CA PRO A 489 -9.97 -5.48 11.50
C PRO A 489 -8.48 -5.53 11.80
N VAL A 490 -7.79 -6.51 11.22
CA VAL A 490 -6.34 -6.59 11.24
C VAL A 490 -5.80 -6.92 9.85
N LEU A 491 -4.83 -6.14 9.39
CA LEU A 491 -4.15 -6.31 8.10
C LEU A 491 -2.65 -6.45 8.35
N LEU A 492 -2.06 -7.53 7.84
CA LEU A 492 -0.61 -7.75 7.81
C LEU A 492 -0.17 -7.56 6.36
N GLY A 493 0.49 -6.45 6.08
CA GLY A 493 1.00 -6.09 4.75
C GLY A 493 2.51 -5.85 4.77
N TYR A 494 3.09 -5.59 3.60
CA TYR A 494 4.53 -5.59 3.40
C TYR A 494 4.96 -4.39 2.57
N TRP A 495 5.56 -3.37 3.21
CA TRP A 495 5.99 -2.15 2.52
C TRP A 495 7.47 -1.88 2.75
N THR A 496 8.23 -1.84 1.66
CA THR A 496 9.69 -1.70 1.69
C THR A 496 10.15 -0.28 1.41
N ALA A 497 9.22 0.63 1.10
CA ALA A 497 9.46 2.07 1.03
C ALA A 497 8.25 2.81 1.60
N GLU A 498 8.51 3.80 2.46
CA GLU A 498 7.55 4.80 2.89
C GLU A 498 8.19 6.18 2.80
N ALA A 499 7.40 7.22 3.01
CA ALA A 499 7.91 8.57 3.16
C ALA A 499 7.56 9.09 4.56
N ASP A 500 8.44 9.89 5.14
CA ASP A 500 8.17 10.59 6.40
C ASP A 500 7.34 11.86 6.17
N GLU A 501 6.97 12.53 7.25
CA GLU A 501 6.18 13.77 7.24
C GLU A 501 6.84 14.92 6.47
N ASN A 502 8.17 14.89 6.34
CA ASN A 502 8.96 15.88 5.63
C ASN A 502 9.19 15.52 4.15
N GLY A 503 8.64 14.40 3.69
CA GLY A 503 8.79 13.90 2.31
C GLY A 503 10.10 13.15 2.06
N HIS A 504 10.89 12.82 3.08
CA HIS A 504 12.07 11.97 2.92
C HIS A 504 11.63 10.51 2.80
N ILE A 505 12.15 9.83 1.77
CA ILE A 505 11.88 8.42 1.58
C ILE A 505 12.70 7.58 2.55
N ILE A 506 12.02 6.71 3.29
CA ILE A 506 12.59 5.67 4.13
C ILE A 506 12.53 4.36 3.35
N PHE A 507 13.71 3.82 3.03
CA PHE A 507 13.87 2.52 2.38
C PHE A 507 14.09 1.43 3.43
N ARG A 508 13.62 0.23 3.11
CA ARG A 508 13.73 -0.94 3.97
C ARG A 508 14.22 -2.13 3.16
N PRO A 509 15.00 -3.03 3.76
CA PRO A 509 15.40 -4.25 3.07
C PRO A 509 14.18 -5.10 2.68
N ASP A 510 14.16 -5.60 1.45
CA ASP A 510 13.19 -6.59 1.00
C ASP A 510 13.55 -7.99 1.56
N ILE A 511 13.36 -8.17 2.87
CA ILE A 511 13.77 -9.36 3.62
C ILE A 511 13.14 -10.68 3.11
N TYR A 512 12.01 -10.61 2.40
CA TYR A 512 11.32 -11.77 1.82
C TYR A 512 11.43 -11.85 0.29
N ASN A 513 12.10 -10.90 -0.37
CA ASN A 513 12.24 -10.81 -1.83
C ASN A 513 10.90 -10.73 -2.58
N HIS A 514 9.94 -9.97 -2.04
CA HIS A 514 8.61 -9.81 -2.66
C HIS A 514 8.60 -8.75 -3.78
N ASP A 515 9.49 -7.76 -3.74
CA ASP A 515 9.42 -6.59 -4.61
C ASP A 515 9.71 -6.95 -6.06
N GLN A 516 10.68 -7.84 -6.27
CA GLN A 516 11.10 -8.27 -7.60
C GLN A 516 9.94 -8.85 -8.42
N ARG A 517 9.03 -9.58 -7.77
CA ARG A 517 7.86 -10.17 -8.44
C ARG A 517 6.90 -9.10 -8.96
N ILE A 518 6.67 -8.05 -8.18
CA ILE A 518 5.79 -6.94 -8.55
C ILE A 518 6.44 -6.13 -9.67
N LEU A 519 7.73 -5.80 -9.53
CA LEU A 519 8.46 -5.04 -10.53
C LEU A 519 8.45 -5.73 -11.90
N THR A 520 8.71 -7.05 -11.93
CA THR A 520 8.64 -7.84 -13.16
C THR A 520 7.24 -7.77 -13.79
N ALA A 521 6.18 -7.88 -13.00
CA ALA A 521 4.80 -7.79 -13.50
C ALA A 521 4.45 -6.38 -14.00
N LEU A 522 4.90 -5.32 -13.31
CA LEU A 522 4.72 -3.93 -13.73
C LEU A 522 5.37 -3.65 -15.08
N ASN A 523 6.53 -4.25 -15.36
CA ASN A 523 7.29 -4.08 -16.60
C ASN A 523 6.78 -4.93 -17.77
N ALA A 524 6.15 -6.08 -17.49
CA ALA A 524 5.59 -6.95 -18.52
C ALA A 524 4.32 -6.38 -19.16
N HIS A 525 3.50 -5.68 -18.35
CA HIS A 525 2.24 -5.06 -18.75
C HIS A 525 2.39 -3.55 -18.96
#